data_AF-A0A7W9B2X9-F1
#
_entry.id   AF-A0A7W9B2X9-F1
#
_cell.length_a   1.000
_cell.length_b   1.000
_cell.length_c   1.000
_cell.angle_alpha   90.00
_cell.angle_beta   90.00
_cell.angle_gamma   90.00
#
_symmetry.space_group_name_H-M   'P 1'
#
loop_
_entity.id
_entity.type
_entity.pdbx_description
1 polymer ?
#
loop_
_entity_poly.entity_id
_entity_poly.type
_entity_poly.pdbx_seq_one_letter_code
_entity_poly.pdbx_strand_id
1 'polypeptide(L)'
;MSSFVPYAPLDVPKPFGERLWIVDGPEIRMDYGPASIPFPTRMTVARLDDGRLWLHSPIAPDAALFDAIDALGEVAWLVAPNSLHYWYVADWQHRYPGARTLAVPGLAAKAKRAFRIDATVGEDEAALPGGIAAVLVPGTAVTEAVFHHRASRTVILTDLIENFEPARIRSRLLRWLVRLSGAAHPHGKAPIDLRLTFRPARRRVRAAVAEILAWDCERVVMAHGLPYAEGGAAELRRAFAWAT
;
A
#
# COMPACT_ATOMS: atom_id res chain seq x y z
N MET A 1 13.68 -18.08 11.09
CA MET A 1 13.85 -17.90 9.63
C MET A 1 12.62 -17.20 9.08
N SER A 2 12.77 -16.24 8.16
CA SER A 2 11.62 -15.59 7.51
C SER A 2 10.79 -16.63 6.73
N SER A 3 9.49 -16.39 6.64
CA SER A 3 8.52 -17.18 5.90
C SER A 3 8.60 -16.94 4.39
N PHE A 4 9.14 -15.80 3.95
CA PHE A 4 9.27 -15.40 2.55
C PHE A 4 10.74 -15.26 2.10
N VAL A 5 11.02 -15.62 0.85
CA VAL A 5 12.23 -15.20 0.15
C VAL A 5 12.02 -13.75 -0.27
N PRO A 6 12.79 -12.79 0.27
CA PRO A 6 12.53 -11.36 0.08
C PRO A 6 12.77 -10.92 -1.37
N TYR A 7 12.18 -9.78 -1.74
CA TYR A 7 12.47 -9.05 -2.98
C TYR A 7 13.71 -8.17 -2.78
N ALA A 8 14.88 -8.82 -2.66
CA ALA A 8 16.14 -8.13 -2.39
C ALA A 8 16.56 -7.14 -3.52
N PRO A 9 17.38 -6.12 -3.22
CA PRO A 9 17.75 -5.69 -1.86
C PRO A 9 16.54 -5.17 -1.07
N LEU A 10 16.54 -5.44 0.24
CA LEU A 10 15.60 -4.82 1.17
C LEU A 10 16.10 -3.43 1.56
N ASP A 11 15.19 -2.56 1.98
CA ASP A 11 15.52 -1.24 2.55
C ASP A 11 16.31 -0.32 1.60
N VAL A 12 16.23 -0.61 0.30
CA VAL A 12 16.85 0.16 -0.79
C VAL A 12 15.79 0.63 -1.78
N PRO A 13 15.71 1.94 -2.09
CA PRO A 13 14.84 2.46 -3.13
C PRO A 13 15.15 1.90 -4.51
N LYS A 14 14.15 1.22 -5.11
CA LYS A 14 14.24 0.66 -6.46
C LYS A 14 13.34 1.45 -7.41
N PRO A 15 13.87 2.00 -8.51
CA PRO A 15 13.06 2.69 -9.51
C PRO A 15 11.94 1.77 -10.02
N PHE A 16 10.72 2.29 -10.06
CA PHE A 16 9.55 1.56 -10.55
C PHE A 16 8.80 2.30 -11.65
N GLY A 17 8.92 3.62 -11.67
CA GLY A 17 8.40 4.49 -12.72
C GLY A 17 9.04 5.86 -12.65
N GLU A 18 8.63 6.76 -13.54
CA GLU A 18 9.09 8.14 -13.50
C GLU A 18 8.82 8.76 -12.13
N ARG A 19 9.88 9.22 -11.44
CA ARG A 19 9.77 9.85 -10.11
C ARG A 19 9.11 8.94 -9.06
N LEU A 20 9.19 7.62 -9.24
CA LEU A 20 8.57 6.64 -8.35
C LEU A 20 9.53 5.49 -8.03
N TRP A 21 9.66 5.18 -6.74
CA TRP A 21 10.43 4.06 -6.23
C TRP A 21 9.57 3.17 -5.35
N ILE A 22 9.91 1.88 -5.31
CA ILE A 22 9.41 0.94 -4.31
C ILE A 22 10.54 0.55 -3.38
N VAL A 23 10.21 0.31 -2.11
CA VAL A 23 11.16 -0.19 -1.11
C VAL A 23 10.55 -1.41 -0.45
N ASP A 24 11.13 -2.58 -0.71
CA ASP A 24 10.75 -3.81 -0.01
C ASP A 24 11.43 -3.82 1.36
N GLY A 25 10.64 -4.06 2.40
CA GLY A 25 11.10 -4.11 3.78
C GLY A 25 11.10 -5.51 4.37
N PRO A 26 11.42 -5.63 5.67
CA PRO A 26 11.45 -6.91 6.36
C PRO A 26 10.06 -7.57 6.46
N GLU A 27 10.06 -8.85 6.82
CA GLU A 27 8.84 -9.57 7.18
C GLU A 27 8.34 -9.13 8.56
N ILE A 28 7.07 -8.76 8.64
CA ILE A 28 6.36 -8.53 9.90
C ILE A 28 5.39 -9.69 10.18
N ARG A 29 4.90 -9.77 11.41
CA ARG A 29 3.87 -10.73 11.81
C ARG A 29 2.62 -9.98 12.27
N MET A 30 1.50 -10.23 11.61
CA MET A 30 0.20 -9.71 12.01
C MET A 30 -0.49 -10.71 12.93
N ASP A 31 -1.02 -10.23 14.05
CA ASP A 31 -1.86 -11.04 14.95
C ASP A 31 -3.19 -11.39 14.28
N TYR A 32 -3.53 -12.68 14.27
CA TYR A 32 -4.76 -13.21 13.71
C TYR A 32 -5.37 -14.22 14.69
N GLY A 33 -5.96 -13.69 15.77
CA GLY A 33 -6.49 -14.50 16.87
C GLY A 33 -5.38 -15.27 17.60
N PRO A 34 -5.45 -16.62 17.71
CA PRO A 34 -4.42 -17.42 18.37
C PRO A 34 -3.18 -17.66 17.51
N ALA A 35 -3.17 -17.21 16.25
CA ALA A 35 -2.07 -17.39 15.31
C ALA A 35 -1.49 -16.03 14.89
N SER A 36 -0.30 -16.05 14.29
CA SER A 36 0.27 -14.89 13.60
C SER A 36 0.60 -15.24 12.16
N ILE A 37 0.28 -14.33 11.25
CA ILE A 37 0.49 -14.50 9.81
C ILE A 37 1.66 -13.60 9.39
N PRO A 38 2.69 -14.15 8.74
CA PRO A 38 3.81 -13.36 8.25
C PRO A 38 3.43 -12.60 6.97
N PHE A 39 3.96 -11.39 6.81
CA PHE A 39 3.81 -10.58 5.61
C PHE A 39 5.13 -9.85 5.28
N PRO A 40 5.63 -9.90 4.03
CA PRO A 40 6.67 -9.00 3.58
C PRO A 40 6.07 -7.59 3.43
N THR A 41 6.75 -6.55 3.89
CA THR A 41 6.26 -5.17 3.73
C THR A 41 6.82 -4.49 2.50
N ARG A 42 6.10 -3.49 1.96
CA ARG A 42 6.63 -2.57 0.96
C ARG A 42 6.06 -1.18 1.18
N MET A 43 6.92 -0.17 1.07
CA MET A 43 6.49 1.22 0.91
C MET A 43 6.72 1.70 -0.53
N THR A 44 6.01 2.76 -0.88
CA THR A 44 6.19 3.45 -2.16
C THR A 44 6.63 4.88 -1.89
N VAL A 45 7.63 5.35 -2.62
CA VAL A 45 8.16 6.71 -2.56
C VAL A 45 7.85 7.38 -3.90
N ALA A 46 7.10 8.47 -3.88
CA ALA A 46 6.86 9.30 -5.06
C ALA A 46 7.52 10.66 -4.86
N ARG A 47 8.16 11.19 -5.90
CA ARG A 47 8.62 12.58 -5.92
C ARG A 47 7.54 13.43 -6.61
N LEU A 48 6.98 14.36 -5.85
CA LEU A 48 5.95 15.31 -6.28
C LEU A 48 6.52 16.36 -7.23
N ASP A 49 5.64 17.14 -7.87
CA ASP A 49 6.01 18.17 -8.84
C ASP A 49 6.93 19.26 -8.26
N ASP A 50 6.75 19.58 -6.98
CA ASP A 50 7.60 20.52 -6.23
C ASP A 50 8.96 19.92 -5.79
N GLY A 51 9.25 18.68 -6.18
CA GLY A 51 10.51 17.98 -5.90
C GLY A 51 10.57 17.26 -4.56
N ARG A 52 9.60 17.47 -3.67
CA ARG A 52 9.51 16.83 -2.34
C ARG A 52 8.93 15.42 -2.45
N LEU A 53 9.10 14.63 -1.40
CA LEU A 53 8.73 13.22 -1.35
C LEU A 53 7.40 12.99 -0.64
N TRP A 54 6.65 12.05 -1.20
CA TRP A 54 5.43 11.48 -0.66
C TRP A 54 5.64 10.00 -0.43
N LEU A 55 5.48 9.56 0.82
CA LEU A 55 5.78 8.20 1.25
C LEU A 55 4.50 7.48 1.66
N HIS A 56 4.22 6.36 0.99
CA HIS A 56 3.04 5.54 1.21
C HIS A 56 3.37 4.25 1.95
N SER A 57 2.62 3.99 3.02
CA SER A 57 2.78 2.80 3.87
C SER A 57 4.22 2.62 4.35
N PRO A 58 4.81 3.58 5.10
CA PRO A 58 6.20 3.48 5.53
C PRO A 58 6.51 2.14 6.23
N ILE A 59 7.69 1.59 5.93
CA ILE A 59 8.16 0.30 6.47
C ILE A 59 9.00 0.50 7.73
N ALA A 60 9.53 -0.59 8.29
CA ALA A 60 10.39 -0.55 9.46
C ALA A 60 11.55 0.45 9.26
N PRO A 61 11.85 1.29 10.27
CA PRO A 61 12.94 2.25 10.17
C PRO A 61 14.28 1.52 10.08
N ASP A 62 15.12 1.97 9.16
CA ASP A 62 16.50 1.56 8.99
C ASP A 62 17.36 2.79 8.68
N ALA A 63 18.58 2.82 9.21
CA ALA A 63 19.44 4.00 9.08
C ALA A 63 19.88 4.24 7.63
N ALA A 64 20.29 3.17 6.92
CA ALA A 64 20.69 3.28 5.52
C ALA A 64 19.50 3.60 4.61
N LEU A 65 18.30 3.11 4.95
CA LEU A 65 17.08 3.52 4.28
C LEU A 65 16.80 5.01 4.47
N PHE A 66 16.93 5.55 5.68
CA PHE A 66 16.76 6.98 5.90
C PHE A 66 17.75 7.80 5.08
N ASP A 67 19.05 7.44 5.10
CA ASP A 67 20.07 8.10 4.29
C ASP A 67 19.73 8.06 2.79
N ALA A 68 19.21 6.92 2.30
CA ALA A 68 18.77 6.77 0.92
C ALA A 68 17.54 7.65 0.59
N ILE A 69 16.60 7.80 1.52
CA ILE A 69 15.45 8.69 1.34
C ILE A 69 15.87 10.16 1.38
N ASP A 70 16.77 10.57 2.28
CA ASP A 70 17.30 11.93 2.34
C ASP A 70 18.01 12.31 1.03
N ALA A 71 18.76 11.36 0.46
CA ALA A 71 19.41 11.54 -0.83
C ALA A 71 18.41 11.67 -2.00
N LEU A 72 17.21 11.11 -1.87
CA LEU A 72 16.13 11.34 -2.83
C LEU A 72 15.54 12.74 -2.65
N GLY A 73 15.30 13.24 -1.44
CA GLY A 73 14.81 14.59 -1.22
C GLY A 73 14.04 14.78 0.08
N GLU A 74 13.55 16.00 0.29
CA GLU A 74 12.79 16.34 1.50
C GLU A 74 11.44 15.58 1.56
N VAL A 75 11.20 14.86 2.66
CA VAL A 75 9.92 14.18 2.91
C VAL A 75 8.86 15.19 3.36
N ALA A 76 7.87 15.42 2.51
CA ALA A 76 6.75 16.32 2.80
C ALA A 76 5.51 15.59 3.31
N TRP A 77 5.31 14.32 2.93
CA TRP A 77 4.11 13.56 3.24
C TRP A 77 4.39 12.13 3.69
N LEU A 78 3.72 11.72 4.75
CA LEU A 78 3.64 10.34 5.24
C LEU A 78 2.19 9.88 5.14
N VAL A 79 1.96 8.72 4.53
CA VAL A 79 0.60 8.21 4.30
C VAL A 79 0.35 6.91 5.04
N ALA A 80 -0.73 6.91 5.81
CA ALA A 80 -1.33 5.75 6.45
C ALA A 80 -2.58 5.32 5.64
N PRO A 81 -2.43 4.46 4.62
CA PRO A 81 -3.46 4.22 3.61
C PRO A 81 -4.60 3.33 4.10
N ASN A 82 -4.45 2.63 5.23
CA ASN A 82 -5.50 1.86 5.87
C ASN A 82 -5.15 1.55 7.35
N SER A 83 -5.99 0.76 8.03
CA SER A 83 -5.81 0.36 9.44
C SER A 83 -4.82 -0.78 9.69
N LEU A 84 -4.14 -1.29 8.66
CA LEU A 84 -3.11 -2.33 8.74
C LEU A 84 -1.72 -1.78 8.38
N HIS A 85 -1.66 -0.74 7.55
CA HIS A 85 -0.43 -0.19 6.94
C HIS A 85 -0.04 1.19 7.50
N TYR A 86 -0.16 1.36 8.82
CA TYR A 86 0.21 2.62 9.52
C TYR A 86 1.31 2.43 10.58
N TRP A 87 1.71 1.20 10.85
CA TRP A 87 2.43 0.83 12.08
C TRP A 87 3.74 1.61 12.30
N TYR A 88 4.48 1.90 11.24
CA TYR A 88 5.75 2.61 11.32
C TYR A 88 5.64 4.12 11.09
N VAL A 89 4.45 4.67 10.84
CA VAL A 89 4.27 6.12 10.58
C VAL A 89 4.82 6.96 11.74
N ALA A 90 4.66 6.52 12.99
CA ALA A 90 5.21 7.20 14.15
C ALA A 90 6.75 7.31 14.11
N ASP A 91 7.47 6.27 13.66
CA ASP A 91 8.93 6.28 13.55
C ASP A 91 9.38 7.26 12.46
N TRP A 92 8.65 7.29 11.33
CA TRP A 92 8.93 8.20 10.23
C TRP A 92 8.58 9.66 10.59
N GLN A 93 7.55 9.90 11.41
CA GLN A 93 7.28 11.23 11.97
C GLN A 93 8.39 11.70 12.89
N HIS A 94 8.99 10.80 13.67
CA HIS A 94 10.13 11.14 14.50
C HIS A 94 11.34 11.57 13.66
N ARG A 95 11.61 10.85 12.55
CA ARG A 95 12.69 11.21 11.61
C ARG A 95 12.40 12.47 10.80
N TYR A 96 11.15 12.70 10.40
CA TYR A 96 10.72 13.81 9.54
C TYR A 96 9.60 14.61 10.22
N PRO A 97 9.90 15.38 11.28
CA PRO A 97 8.88 16.04 12.09
C PRO A 97 8.05 17.07 11.31
N GLY A 98 8.63 17.66 10.26
CA GLY A 98 7.95 18.60 9.36
C GLY A 98 7.05 17.97 8.30
N ALA A 99 7.08 16.64 8.12
CA ALA A 99 6.22 15.97 7.17
C ALA A 99 4.76 15.96 7.65
N ARG A 100 3.83 16.26 6.75
CA ARG A 100 2.39 16.14 7.02
C ARG A 100 1.97 14.69 6.93
N THR A 101 1.10 14.28 7.83
CA THR A 101 0.57 12.91 7.85
C THR A 101 -0.85 12.86 7.33
N LEU A 102 -1.05 12.10 6.26
CA LEU A 102 -2.33 11.86 5.62
C LEU A 102 -2.81 10.44 5.98
N ALA A 103 -4.03 10.32 6.50
CA ALA A 103 -4.60 9.05 6.94
C ALA A 103 -5.99 8.81 6.35
N VAL A 104 -6.46 7.56 6.39
CA VAL A 104 -7.87 7.26 6.10
C VAL A 104 -8.81 7.67 7.24
N PRO A 105 -10.09 7.97 6.94
CA PRO A 105 -11.09 8.27 7.95
C PRO A 105 -11.19 7.21 9.05
N GLY A 106 -11.32 7.68 10.30
CA GLY A 106 -11.49 6.83 11.48
C GLY A 106 -10.24 6.05 11.93
N LEU A 107 -9.08 6.25 11.29
CA LEU A 107 -7.85 5.54 11.67
C LEU A 107 -7.39 5.88 13.10
N ALA A 108 -7.53 7.13 13.53
CA ALA A 108 -7.18 7.55 14.89
C ALA A 108 -7.84 6.68 15.98
N ALA A 109 -9.10 6.28 15.77
CA ALA A 109 -9.84 5.46 16.73
C ALA A 109 -9.46 3.96 16.69
N LYS A 110 -8.91 3.49 15.55
CA LYS A 110 -8.53 2.08 15.33
C LYS A 110 -7.05 1.81 15.59
N ALA A 111 -6.23 2.86 15.59
CA ALA A 111 -4.79 2.74 15.73
C ALA A 111 -4.40 2.23 17.13
N LYS A 112 -3.68 1.11 17.17
CA LYS A 112 -3.08 0.53 18.39
C LYS A 112 -1.78 1.23 18.79
N ARG A 113 -1.17 1.96 17.85
CA ARG A 113 0.02 2.78 18.06
C ARG A 113 -0.32 4.22 17.73
N ALA A 114 -0.06 5.13 18.66
CA ALA A 114 -0.32 6.55 18.47
C ALA A 114 0.65 7.17 17.46
N PHE A 115 0.13 8.08 16.64
CA PHE A 115 0.87 8.91 15.68
C PHE A 115 0.03 10.15 15.37
N ARG A 116 0.66 11.20 14.83
CA ARG A 116 -0.04 12.44 14.45
C ARG A 116 -0.82 12.23 13.16
N ILE A 117 -2.03 12.79 13.05
CA ILE A 117 -2.76 12.87 11.78
C ILE A 117 -3.00 14.35 11.49
N ASP A 118 -2.47 14.84 10.36
CA ASP A 118 -2.54 16.24 9.96
C ASP A 118 -3.63 16.48 8.90
N ALA A 119 -4.09 15.42 8.24
CA ALA A 119 -5.17 15.45 7.27
C ALA A 119 -5.79 14.06 7.06
N THR A 120 -7.04 14.05 6.61
CA THR A 120 -7.80 12.84 6.32
C THR A 120 -8.22 12.78 4.85
N VAL A 121 -7.92 11.67 4.17
CA VAL A 121 -8.30 11.45 2.77
C VAL A 121 -9.83 11.56 2.62
N GLY A 122 -10.30 12.30 1.61
CA GLY A 122 -11.73 12.44 1.30
C GLY A 122 -12.52 13.36 2.24
N GLU A 123 -11.92 13.82 3.34
CA GLU A 123 -12.48 14.86 4.21
C GLU A 123 -11.75 16.19 3.98
N ASP A 124 -10.43 16.14 3.74
CA ASP A 124 -9.59 17.29 3.45
C ASP A 124 -9.09 17.28 2.00
N GLU A 125 -9.92 17.69 1.03
CA GLU A 125 -9.54 17.71 -0.39
C GLU A 125 -8.27 18.56 -0.66
N ALA A 126 -8.10 19.66 0.09
CA ALA A 126 -6.92 20.53 0.01
C ALA A 126 -5.62 19.87 0.53
N ALA A 127 -5.71 18.68 1.13
CA ALA A 127 -4.56 17.96 1.67
C ALA A 127 -3.97 16.93 0.71
N LEU A 128 -4.52 16.73 -0.49
CA LEU A 128 -3.86 15.89 -1.49
C LEU A 128 -2.80 16.72 -2.25
N PRO A 129 -1.52 16.31 -2.22
CA PRO A 129 -0.50 17.02 -2.98
C PRO A 129 -0.75 16.92 -4.49
N GLY A 130 -0.31 17.94 -5.22
CA GLY A 130 -0.33 17.95 -6.69
C GLY A 130 0.34 16.70 -7.27
N GLY A 131 -0.21 16.18 -8.38
CA GLY A 131 0.30 14.97 -9.02
C GLY A 131 -0.23 13.66 -8.43
N ILE A 132 -0.87 13.68 -7.26
CA ILE A 132 -1.53 12.52 -6.65
C ILE A 132 -3.05 12.64 -6.77
N ALA A 133 -3.72 11.57 -7.19
CA ALA A 133 -5.17 11.39 -7.00
C ALA A 133 -5.41 10.33 -5.93
N ALA A 134 -6.55 10.38 -5.25
CA ALA A 134 -6.92 9.37 -4.27
C ALA A 134 -8.40 9.01 -4.37
N VAL A 135 -8.72 7.75 -4.10
CA VAL A 135 -10.08 7.23 -3.98
C VAL A 135 -10.15 6.40 -2.70
N LEU A 136 -11.19 6.62 -1.89
CA LEU A 136 -11.48 5.78 -0.74
C LEU A 136 -12.35 4.60 -1.12
N VAL A 137 -11.91 3.40 -0.76
CA VAL A 137 -12.69 2.16 -0.86
C VAL A 137 -13.20 1.78 0.52
N PRO A 138 -14.51 1.98 0.81
CA PRO A 138 -15.03 1.84 2.15
C PRO A 138 -15.28 0.37 2.51
N GLY A 139 -14.80 -0.05 3.69
CA GLY A 139 -15.13 -1.35 4.28
C GLY A 139 -15.45 -1.24 5.77
N THR A 140 -15.98 -2.31 6.35
CA THR A 140 -16.41 -2.34 7.75
C THR A 140 -15.24 -2.49 8.72
N ALA A 141 -14.34 -3.43 8.45
CA ALA A 141 -13.13 -3.65 9.25
C ALA A 141 -11.99 -2.74 8.77
N VAL A 142 -11.72 -2.79 7.47
CA VAL A 142 -10.67 -2.00 6.79
C VAL A 142 -11.31 -1.10 5.76
N THR A 143 -10.93 0.18 5.78
CA THR A 143 -11.13 1.15 4.69
C THR A 143 -9.76 1.46 4.12
N GLU A 144 -9.64 1.50 2.81
CA GLU A 144 -8.37 1.69 2.12
C GLU A 144 -8.43 2.90 1.17
N ALA A 145 -7.43 3.77 1.25
CA ALA A 145 -7.18 4.79 0.24
C ALA A 145 -6.28 4.22 -0.86
N VAL A 146 -6.77 4.26 -2.09
CA VAL A 146 -6.00 3.94 -3.30
C VAL A 146 -5.54 5.24 -3.93
N PHE A 147 -4.29 5.30 -4.35
CA PHE A 147 -3.69 6.49 -4.94
C PHE A 147 -3.29 6.28 -6.39
N HIS A 148 -3.28 7.35 -7.18
CA HIS A 148 -2.71 7.38 -8.52
C HIS A 148 -1.64 8.46 -8.61
N HIS A 149 -0.42 8.04 -8.89
CA HIS A 149 0.68 8.95 -9.20
C HIS A 149 0.69 9.20 -10.71
N ARG A 150 0.33 10.42 -11.11
CA ARG A 150 0.07 10.78 -12.51
C ARG A 150 1.32 10.70 -13.38
N ALA A 151 2.46 11.20 -12.89
CA ALA A 151 3.71 11.22 -13.66
C ALA A 151 4.17 9.81 -14.06
N SER A 152 4.11 8.84 -13.14
CA SER A 152 4.49 7.45 -13.44
C SER A 152 3.35 6.59 -13.99
N ARG A 153 2.14 7.15 -14.09
CA ARG A 153 0.89 6.44 -14.42
C ARG A 153 0.72 5.18 -13.57
N THR A 154 0.93 5.31 -12.27
CA THR A 154 0.96 4.16 -11.35
C THR A 154 -0.16 4.24 -10.33
N VAL A 155 -0.93 3.17 -10.22
CA VAL A 155 -1.87 2.97 -9.11
C VAL A 155 -1.12 2.34 -7.94
N ILE A 156 -1.28 2.93 -6.76
CA ILE A 156 -0.60 2.57 -5.53
C ILE A 156 -1.69 2.19 -4.52
N LEU A 157 -1.61 0.97 -4.01
CA LEU A 157 -2.55 0.43 -3.03
C LEU A 157 -1.85 -0.52 -2.05
N THR A 158 -2.62 -1.13 -1.17
CA THR A 158 -2.16 -2.11 -0.18
C THR A 158 -2.86 -3.45 -0.36
N ASP A 159 -3.95 -3.73 0.34
CA ASP A 159 -4.52 -5.08 0.49
C ASP A 159 -5.67 -5.36 -0.49
N LEU A 160 -6.17 -4.33 -1.19
CA LEU A 160 -7.14 -4.49 -2.27
C LEU A 160 -6.63 -5.37 -3.43
N ILE A 161 -5.31 -5.49 -3.60
CA ILE A 161 -4.66 -6.49 -4.44
C ILE A 161 -3.41 -7.00 -3.73
N GLU A 162 -3.41 -8.27 -3.35
CA GLU A 162 -2.19 -8.98 -2.97
C GLU A 162 -1.77 -9.90 -4.11
N ASN A 163 -0.46 -10.01 -4.37
CA ASN A 163 0.05 -10.78 -5.51
C ASN A 163 1.28 -11.63 -5.16
N PHE A 164 1.14 -12.49 -4.16
CA PHE A 164 2.24 -13.31 -3.66
C PHE A 164 2.70 -14.36 -4.67
N GLU A 165 4.01 -14.42 -4.93
CA GLU A 165 4.61 -15.51 -5.68
C GLU A 165 4.75 -16.76 -4.80
N PRO A 166 4.02 -17.88 -5.06
CA PRO A 166 4.11 -19.06 -4.21
C PRO A 166 5.52 -19.65 -4.17
N ALA A 167 6.33 -19.44 -5.22
CA ALA A 167 7.73 -19.88 -5.27
C ALA A 167 8.59 -19.24 -4.16
N ARG A 168 8.26 -18.00 -3.76
CA ARG A 168 8.96 -17.25 -2.71
C ARG A 168 8.47 -17.58 -1.29
N ILE A 169 7.43 -18.38 -1.11
CA ILE A 169 6.91 -18.71 0.22
C ILE A 169 7.57 -20.00 0.72
N ARG A 170 8.23 -20.03 1.87
CA ARG A 170 8.93 -21.25 2.33
C ARG A 170 7.96 -22.35 2.80
N SER A 171 6.89 -21.98 3.48
CA SER A 171 5.89 -22.94 3.99
C SER A 171 4.95 -23.45 2.90
N ARG A 172 4.86 -24.78 2.74
CA ARG A 172 3.91 -25.42 1.80
C ARG A 172 2.45 -25.16 2.17
N LEU A 173 2.14 -25.12 3.47
CA LEU A 173 0.81 -24.78 3.96
C LEU A 173 0.44 -23.35 3.56
N LEU A 174 1.34 -22.39 3.81
CA LEU A 174 1.09 -20.99 3.46
C LEU A 174 0.95 -20.79 1.95
N ARG A 175 1.75 -21.49 1.12
CA ARG A 175 1.56 -21.50 -0.34
C ARG A 175 0.14 -21.91 -0.74
N TRP A 176 -0.40 -22.93 -0.08
CA TRP A 176 -1.74 -23.43 -0.37
C TRP A 176 -2.82 -22.45 0.09
N LEU A 177 -2.68 -21.88 1.29
CA LEU A 177 -3.61 -20.87 1.82
C LEU A 177 -3.69 -19.61 0.95
N VAL A 178 -2.54 -19.10 0.51
CA VAL A 178 -2.46 -17.92 -0.38
C VAL A 178 -3.12 -18.18 -1.75
N ARG A 179 -3.03 -19.42 -2.27
CA ARG A 179 -3.75 -19.80 -3.49
C ARG A 179 -5.26 -19.84 -3.26
N LEU A 180 -5.69 -20.40 -2.13
CA LEU A 180 -7.10 -20.52 -1.77
C LEU A 180 -7.75 -19.16 -1.52
N SER A 181 -7.02 -18.21 -0.92
CA SER A 181 -7.53 -16.85 -0.68
C SER A 181 -7.72 -16.04 -1.96
N GLY A 182 -7.02 -16.41 -3.03
CA GLY A 182 -6.99 -15.67 -4.30
C GLY A 182 -5.84 -14.65 -4.41
N ALA A 183 -4.94 -14.59 -3.43
CA ALA A 183 -3.82 -13.64 -3.36
C ALA A 183 -2.56 -14.09 -4.11
N ALA A 184 -2.60 -15.24 -4.80
CA ALA A 184 -1.44 -15.81 -5.49
C ALA A 184 -1.23 -15.22 -6.90
N HIS A 185 0.02 -14.87 -7.22
CA HIS A 185 0.49 -14.63 -8.58
C HIS A 185 0.24 -15.84 -9.50
N PRO A 186 -0.13 -15.64 -10.78
CA PRO A 186 -0.18 -14.38 -11.54
C PRO A 186 -1.51 -13.62 -11.47
N HIS A 187 -2.48 -14.11 -10.69
CA HIS A 187 -3.83 -13.55 -10.70
C HIS A 187 -4.27 -13.06 -9.33
N GLY A 188 -3.32 -12.49 -8.57
CA GLY A 188 -3.55 -11.92 -7.26
C GLY A 188 -4.67 -10.87 -7.26
N LYS A 189 -5.40 -10.80 -6.15
CA LYS A 189 -6.53 -9.91 -5.89
C LYS A 189 -6.76 -9.86 -4.38
N ALA A 190 -7.67 -9.00 -3.93
CA ALA A 190 -8.08 -8.97 -2.52
C ALA A 190 -8.39 -10.39 -2.00
N PRO A 191 -7.74 -10.83 -0.91
CA PRO A 191 -8.08 -12.07 -0.22
C PRO A 191 -9.57 -12.19 0.06
N ILE A 192 -10.12 -13.40 -0.02
CA ILE A 192 -11.56 -13.63 0.13
C ILE A 192 -12.13 -13.17 1.48
N ASP A 193 -11.35 -13.31 2.55
CA ASP A 193 -11.66 -12.83 3.89
C ASP A 193 -11.70 -11.30 3.91
N LEU A 194 -10.73 -10.63 3.28
CA LEU A 194 -10.74 -9.18 3.16
C LEU A 194 -11.95 -8.70 2.35
N ARG A 195 -12.33 -9.38 1.27
CA ARG A 195 -13.52 -9.00 0.44
C ARG A 195 -14.81 -8.91 1.25
N LEU A 196 -14.93 -9.62 2.36
CA LEU A 196 -16.08 -9.53 3.26
C LEU A 196 -16.21 -8.15 3.92
N THR A 197 -15.10 -7.42 4.14
CA THR A 197 -15.12 -6.04 4.67
C THR A 197 -15.88 -5.08 3.74
N PHE A 198 -15.79 -5.30 2.44
CA PHE A 198 -16.30 -4.40 1.40
C PHE A 198 -17.75 -4.73 1.01
N ARG A 199 -18.22 -5.97 1.24
CA ARG A 199 -19.55 -6.44 0.84
C ARG A 199 -20.72 -5.59 1.38
N PRO A 200 -20.72 -5.13 2.65
CA PRO A 200 -21.80 -4.27 3.15
C PRO A 200 -21.91 -2.93 2.41
N ALA A 201 -20.79 -2.39 1.94
CA ALA A 201 -20.71 -1.13 1.20
C ALA A 201 -20.60 -1.30 -0.32
N ARG A 202 -20.98 -2.47 -0.88
CA ARG A 202 -20.74 -2.85 -2.29
C ARG A 202 -21.06 -1.79 -3.34
N ARG A 203 -22.12 -0.99 -3.16
CA ARG A 203 -22.50 0.06 -4.11
C ARG A 203 -21.45 1.18 -4.17
N ARG A 204 -20.94 1.60 -3.00
CA ARG A 204 -19.87 2.60 -2.89
C ARG A 204 -18.53 2.03 -3.34
N VAL A 205 -18.25 0.78 -2.98
CA VAL A 205 -17.04 0.07 -3.45
C VAL A 205 -17.00 -0.01 -4.97
N ARG A 206 -18.11 -0.36 -5.61
CA ARG A 206 -18.20 -0.39 -7.08
C ARG A 206 -17.97 0.98 -7.72
N ALA A 207 -18.52 2.06 -7.14
CA ALA A 207 -18.29 3.42 -7.63
C ALA A 207 -16.80 3.80 -7.51
N ALA A 208 -16.20 3.57 -6.34
CA ALA A 208 -14.78 3.79 -6.11
C ALA A 208 -13.89 2.99 -7.08
N VAL A 209 -14.21 1.71 -7.31
CA VAL A 209 -13.50 0.88 -8.28
C VAL A 209 -13.67 1.41 -9.70
N ALA A 210 -14.85 1.88 -10.09
CA ALA A 210 -15.05 2.47 -11.41
C ALA A 210 -14.17 3.72 -11.62
N GLU A 211 -14.01 4.56 -10.59
CA GLU A 211 -13.09 5.71 -10.62
C GLU A 211 -11.64 5.26 -10.76
N ILE A 212 -11.22 4.25 -9.99
CA ILE A 212 -9.85 3.68 -10.08
C ILE A 212 -9.58 3.13 -11.48
N LEU A 213 -10.56 2.43 -12.08
CA LEU A 213 -10.45 1.84 -13.41
C LEU A 213 -10.47 2.88 -14.54
N ALA A 214 -10.88 4.12 -14.26
CA ALA A 214 -10.89 5.22 -15.21
C ALA A 214 -9.55 5.96 -15.30
N TRP A 215 -8.62 5.74 -14.35
CA TRP A 215 -7.29 6.34 -14.41
C TRP A 215 -6.45 5.75 -15.56
N ASP A 216 -5.63 6.62 -16.17
CA ASP A 216 -4.58 6.18 -17.10
C ASP A 216 -3.46 5.47 -16.31
N CYS A 217 -3.55 4.15 -16.25
CA CYS A 217 -2.73 3.29 -15.42
C CYS A 217 -1.88 2.34 -16.27
N GLU A 218 -0.57 2.49 -16.18
CA GLU A 218 0.42 1.59 -16.79
C GLU A 218 0.96 0.59 -15.77
N ARG A 219 1.00 0.96 -14.49
CA ARG A 219 1.65 0.17 -13.43
C ARG A 219 0.80 0.07 -12.18
N VAL A 220 0.96 -1.01 -11.42
CA VAL A 220 0.29 -1.20 -10.14
C VAL A 220 1.29 -1.65 -9.09
N VAL A 221 1.33 -0.92 -7.97
CA VAL A 221 2.10 -1.30 -6.78
C VAL A 221 1.13 -1.66 -5.66
N MET A 222 1.42 -2.78 -5.01
CA MET A 222 0.80 -3.22 -3.76
C MET A 222 1.87 -3.46 -2.70
N ALA A 223 1.45 -3.41 -1.43
CA ALA A 223 2.32 -3.64 -0.28
C ALA A 223 2.86 -5.09 -0.19
N HIS A 224 2.16 -6.04 -0.82
CA HIS A 224 2.43 -7.47 -0.68
C HIS A 224 2.50 -8.21 -2.02
N GLY A 225 3.65 -8.85 -2.28
CA GLY A 225 3.86 -9.68 -3.47
C GLY A 225 4.49 -8.92 -4.65
N LEU A 226 4.33 -9.46 -5.86
CA LEU A 226 4.95 -8.95 -7.07
C LEU A 226 4.12 -7.80 -7.68
N PRO A 227 4.68 -6.59 -7.85
CA PRO A 227 3.99 -5.49 -8.49
C PRO A 227 3.94 -5.65 -10.02
N TYR A 228 2.97 -5.01 -10.66
CA TYR A 228 2.80 -5.03 -12.11
C TYR A 228 3.49 -3.80 -12.72
N ALA A 229 4.63 -4.01 -13.38
CA ALA A 229 5.44 -2.94 -13.98
C ALA A 229 4.93 -2.47 -15.35
N GLU A 230 3.96 -3.18 -15.92
CA GLU A 230 3.33 -2.92 -17.22
C GLU A 230 1.90 -3.50 -17.21
N GLY A 231 1.07 -3.06 -18.16
CA GLY A 231 -0.29 -3.60 -18.33
C GLY A 231 -1.25 -3.31 -17.16
N GLY A 232 -0.95 -2.29 -16.34
CA GLY A 232 -1.66 -1.99 -15.10
C GLY A 232 -3.18 -1.89 -15.25
N ALA A 233 -3.68 -1.20 -16.28
CA ALA A 233 -5.13 -1.11 -16.52
C ALA A 233 -5.81 -2.46 -16.74
N ALA A 234 -5.17 -3.42 -17.42
CA ALA A 234 -5.73 -4.76 -17.60
C ALA A 234 -5.75 -5.54 -16.28
N GLU A 235 -4.67 -5.44 -15.50
CA GLU A 235 -4.55 -6.10 -14.21
C GLU A 235 -5.51 -5.54 -13.16
N LEU A 236 -5.74 -4.22 -13.14
CA LEU A 236 -6.76 -3.62 -12.27
C LEU A 236 -8.16 -4.15 -12.61
N ARG A 237 -8.53 -4.20 -13.90
CA ARG A 237 -9.85 -4.74 -14.33
C ARG A 237 -10.01 -6.19 -13.88
N ARG A 238 -8.98 -7.02 -14.07
CA ARG A 238 -8.99 -8.43 -13.65
C ARG A 238 -9.09 -8.57 -12.14
N ALA A 239 -8.24 -7.85 -11.40
CA ALA A 239 -8.15 -7.97 -9.94
C ALA A 239 -9.39 -7.42 -9.24
N PHE A 240 -10.05 -6.40 -9.79
CA PHE A 240 -11.27 -5.81 -9.26
C PHE A 240 -12.57 -6.40 -9.82
N ALA A 241 -12.54 -7.43 -10.66
CA ALA A 241 -13.74 -8.07 -11.21
C ALA A 241 -14.71 -8.62 -10.13
N TRP A 242 -14.25 -8.78 -8.88
CA TRP A 242 -15.11 -9.17 -7.76
C TRP A 242 -15.94 -8.01 -7.18
N ALA A 243 -15.58 -6.76 -7.49
CA ALA A 243 -16.12 -5.53 -6.94
C ALA A 243 -16.98 -4.75 -7.94
N THR A 244 -17.03 -5.19 -9.20
CA THR A 244 -17.83 -4.64 -10.29
C THR A 244 -19.22 -5.26 -10.34
#